data_AF-A0AAP8LA40-F1
#
_entry.id   AF-A0AAP8LA40-F1
#
_cell.length_a   1.000
_cell.length_b   1.000
_cell.length_c   1.000
_cell.angle_alpha   90.00
_cell.angle_beta   90.00
_cell.angle_gamma   90.00
#
_symmetry.space_group_name_H-M   'P 1'
#
loop_
_entity.id
_entity.type
_entity.pdbx_description
1 polymer ?
#
loop_
_entity_poly.entity_id
_entity_poly.type
_entity_poly.pdbx_seq_one_letter_code
_entity_poly.pdbx_strand_id
1 'polypeptide(L)'
;AQYPDIAPPVVNIGASYPGASAKVVEEAVTAIIEREMNGAPGLMYTSSSSDSTGWASINLTFKQGTNPDIAAVEVQNRLKAVEPRLPESVRRDGVR
;
A
#
# COMPACT_ATOMS: atom_id res chain seq x y z
N ALA A 1 -11.63 -6.59 32.54
CA ALA A 1 -11.32 -7.36 31.33
C ALA A 1 -10.89 -6.35 30.26
N GLN A 2 -9.63 -6.40 29.83
CA GLN A 2 -9.20 -5.62 28.66
C GLN A 2 -9.83 -6.30 27.45
N TYR A 3 -10.54 -5.53 26.63
CA TYR A 3 -11.17 -6.05 25.41
C TYR A 3 -10.10 -6.83 24.61
N PRO A 4 -10.38 -8.05 24.13
CA PRO A 4 -9.45 -8.72 23.23
C PRO A 4 -9.22 -7.82 22.02
N ASP A 5 -8.02 -7.79 21.44
CA ASP A 5 -7.73 -7.02 20.23
C ASP A 5 -8.64 -7.51 19.08
N ILE A 6 -9.78 -6.81 18.92
CA ILE A 6 -10.79 -7.04 17.88
C ILE A 6 -10.42 -6.29 16.60
N ALA A 7 -9.28 -5.58 16.60
CA ALA A 7 -8.88 -4.71 15.50
C ALA A 7 -8.50 -5.55 14.26
N PRO A 8 -9.00 -5.19 13.06
CA PRO A 8 -8.58 -5.83 11.83
C PRO A 8 -7.09 -5.60 11.57
N PRO A 9 -6.37 -6.57 10.98
CA PRO A 9 -4.99 -6.37 10.56
C PRO A 9 -4.89 -5.27 9.50
N VAL A 10 -3.87 -4.42 9.62
CA VAL A 10 -3.59 -3.36 8.65
C VAL A 10 -2.15 -3.49 8.17
N VAL A 11 -1.95 -3.40 6.85
CA VAL A 11 -0.63 -3.29 6.23
C VAL A 11 -0.53 -1.93 5.56
N ASN A 12 0.53 -1.20 5.86
CA ASN A 12 0.78 0.13 5.29
C ASN A 12 1.84 0.02 4.19
N ILE A 13 1.67 0.82 3.15
CA ILE A 13 2.64 0.99 2.07
C ILE A 13 2.90 2.50 1.92
N GLY A 14 4.17 2.88 1.96
CA GLY A 14 4.67 4.22 1.73
C GLY A 14 5.56 4.26 0.49
N ALA A 15 5.33 5.25 -0.38
CA ALA A 15 6.15 5.48 -1.57
C ALA A 15 6.55 6.95 -1.66
N SER A 16 7.75 7.20 -2.21
CA SER A 16 8.28 8.55 -2.45
C SER A 16 8.42 8.77 -3.95
N TYR A 17 7.83 9.85 -4.46
CA TYR A 17 8.05 10.35 -5.81
C TYR A 17 8.45 11.83 -5.74
N PRO A 18 9.72 12.14 -5.43
CA PRO A 18 10.18 13.50 -5.25
C PRO A 18 9.94 14.37 -6.49
N GLY A 19 9.44 15.59 -6.27
CA GLY A 19 9.18 16.57 -7.33
C GLY A 19 7.87 16.35 -8.09
N ALA A 20 7.10 15.30 -7.78
CA ALA A 20 5.76 15.10 -8.31
C ALA A 20 4.71 15.87 -7.47
N SER A 21 3.65 16.35 -8.11
CA SER A 21 2.49 16.87 -7.41
C SER A 21 1.64 15.74 -6.84
N ALA A 22 0.80 16.01 -5.83
CA ALA A 22 -0.09 15.02 -5.22
C ALA A 22 -0.90 14.23 -6.26
N LYS A 23 -1.42 14.91 -7.29
CA LYS A 23 -2.16 14.28 -8.40
C LYS A 23 -1.29 13.33 -9.23
N VAL A 24 -0.05 13.71 -9.52
CA VAL A 24 0.88 12.86 -10.28
C VAL A 24 1.26 11.63 -9.46
N VAL A 25 1.46 11.78 -8.15
CA VAL A 25 1.70 10.65 -7.23
C VAL A 25 0.50 9.70 -7.22
N GLU A 26 -0.71 10.24 -7.14
CA GLU A 26 -1.94 9.45 -7.16
C GLU A 26 -2.05 8.61 -8.44
N GLU A 27 -1.91 9.24 -9.62
CA GLU A 27 -2.08 8.58 -10.91
C GLU A 27 -0.94 7.60 -11.26
N ALA A 28 0.31 7.96 -10.94
CA ALA A 28 1.50 7.21 -11.37
C ALA A 28 2.02 6.21 -10.34
N VAL A 29 1.58 6.30 -9.08
CA VAL A 29 2.06 5.42 -8.00
C VAL A 29 0.89 4.78 -7.28
N THR A 30 0.07 5.58 -6.61
CA THR A 30 -0.99 5.10 -5.71
C THR A 30 -1.98 4.21 -6.46
N ALA A 31 -2.54 4.68 -7.57
CA ALA A 31 -3.53 3.95 -8.35
C ALA A 31 -2.99 2.64 -8.96
N ILE A 32 -1.67 2.58 -9.25
CA ILE A 32 -1.03 1.37 -9.78
C ILE A 32 -0.90 0.33 -8.66
N ILE A 33 -0.43 0.75 -7.48
CA ILE A 33 -0.29 -0.14 -6.32
C ILE A 33 -1.67 -0.64 -5.87
N GLU A 34 -2.66 0.24 -5.72
CA GLU A 34 -4.02 -0.14 -5.30
C GLU A 34 -4.65 -1.18 -6.21
N ARG A 35 -4.49 -1.01 -7.53
CA ARG A 35 -5.02 -1.96 -8.51
C ARG A 35 -4.43 -3.36 -8.34
N GLU A 36 -3.15 -3.45 -8.02
CA GLU A 36 -2.50 -4.74 -7.73
C GLU A 36 -2.96 -5.32 -6.38
N MET A 37 -3.20 -4.47 -5.39
CA MET A 37 -3.62 -4.87 -4.04
C MET A 37 -5.07 -5.32 -3.96
N ASN A 38 -5.97 -4.82 -4.82
CA ASN A 38 -7.39 -5.19 -4.82
C ASN A 38 -7.67 -6.69 -4.97
N GLY A 39 -6.70 -7.48 -5.45
CA GLY A 39 -6.81 -8.94 -5.52
C GLY A 39 -6.31 -9.69 -4.29
N ALA A 40 -5.83 -9.01 -3.24
CA ALA A 40 -5.20 -9.63 -2.08
C ALA A 40 -6.24 -10.41 -1.25
N PRO A 41 -6.00 -11.72 -0.96
CA PRO A 41 -6.86 -12.51 -0.11
C PRO A 41 -7.12 -11.86 1.25
N GLY A 42 -8.40 -11.76 1.61
CA GLY A 42 -8.80 -11.19 2.90
C GLY A 42 -8.75 -9.66 2.96
N LEU A 43 -8.38 -8.94 1.90
CA LEU A 43 -8.50 -7.49 1.87
C LEU A 43 -9.97 -7.07 1.98
N MET A 44 -10.27 -6.13 2.89
CA MET A 44 -11.60 -5.54 3.04
C MET A 44 -11.71 -4.23 2.27
N TYR A 45 -10.80 -3.29 2.54
CA TYR A 45 -10.78 -1.99 1.90
C TYR A 45 -9.38 -1.41 1.91
N THR A 46 -9.16 -0.49 0.99
CA THR A 46 -7.96 0.33 0.92
C THR A 46 -8.30 1.77 1.25
N SER A 47 -7.37 2.49 1.87
CA SER A 47 -7.41 3.94 1.93
C SER A 47 -6.05 4.47 1.55
N SER A 48 -6.01 5.52 0.75
CA SER A 48 -4.75 6.12 0.33
C SER A 48 -4.79 7.63 0.43
N SER A 49 -3.61 8.22 0.57
CA SER A 49 -3.38 9.65 0.59
C SER A 49 -2.09 9.95 -0.13
N SER A 50 -2.08 11.00 -0.94
CA SER A 50 -0.89 11.52 -1.61
C SER A 50 -0.80 13.02 -1.35
N ASP A 51 0.40 13.53 -1.11
CA ASP A 51 0.60 14.94 -0.79
C ASP A 51 1.56 15.65 -1.76
N SER A 52 1.65 16.97 -1.62
CA SER A 52 2.46 17.83 -2.49
C SER A 52 3.96 17.69 -2.28
N THR A 53 4.41 16.93 -1.28
CA THR A 53 5.83 16.61 -1.08
C THR A 53 6.30 15.44 -1.96
N GLY A 54 5.36 14.80 -2.67
CA GLY A 54 5.64 13.61 -3.46
C GLY A 54 5.45 12.32 -2.66
N TRP A 55 4.93 12.39 -1.43
CA TRP A 55 4.71 11.22 -0.59
C TRP A 55 3.35 10.58 -0.85
N ALA A 56 3.32 9.24 -0.88
CA ALA A 56 2.12 8.42 -0.93
C ALA A 56 2.04 7.50 0.29
N SER A 57 0.85 7.35 0.84
CA SER A 57 0.53 6.39 1.90
C SER A 57 -0.71 5.59 1.52
N ILE A 58 -0.63 4.27 1.61
CA ILE A 58 -1.71 3.33 1.31
C ILE A 58 -1.88 2.41 2.51
N ASN A 59 -3.09 2.32 3.03
CA ASN A 59 -3.46 1.44 4.13
C ASN A 59 -4.37 0.34 3.57
N LEU A 60 -3.97 -0.91 3.80
CA LEU A 60 -4.69 -2.09 3.40
C LEU A 60 -5.28 -2.73 4.66
N THR A 61 -6.60 -2.63 4.82
CA THR A 61 -7.30 -3.22 5.96
C THR A 61 -7.82 -4.60 5.58
N PHE A 62 -7.43 -5.61 6.34
CA PHE A 62 -7.81 -7.00 6.12
C PHE A 62 -8.95 -7.44 7.02
N LYS A 63 -9.63 -8.52 6.63
CA LYS A 63 -10.69 -9.15 7.42
C LYS A 63 -10.13 -9.61 8.76
N GLN A 64 -10.93 -9.45 9.81
CA GLN A 64 -10.62 -10.04 11.10
C GLN A 64 -10.42 -11.55 10.97
N GLY A 65 -9.38 -12.08 11.63
CA GLY A 65 -8.95 -13.48 11.51
C GLY A 65 -7.94 -13.75 10.40
N THR A 66 -7.63 -12.77 9.54
CA THR A 66 -6.48 -12.86 8.62
C THR A 66 -5.19 -12.85 9.42
N ASN A 67 -4.26 -13.76 9.09
CA ASN A 67 -2.94 -13.76 9.72
C ASN A 67 -2.13 -12.54 9.21
N PRO A 68 -1.65 -11.65 10.09
CA PRO A 68 -0.94 -10.43 9.69
C PRO A 68 0.38 -10.72 8.96
N ASP A 69 1.10 -11.79 9.33
CA ASP A 69 2.36 -12.17 8.68
C ASP A 69 2.10 -12.65 7.23
N ILE A 70 1.04 -13.43 7.03
CA ILE A 70 0.63 -13.88 5.69
C ILE A 70 0.16 -12.69 4.86
N ALA A 71 -0.63 -11.78 5.44
CA ALA A 71 -1.07 -10.56 4.77
C ALA A 71 0.13 -9.69 4.34
N ALA A 72 1.12 -9.51 5.22
CA ALA A 72 2.34 -8.77 4.90
C ALA A 72 3.14 -9.42 3.76
N VAL A 73 3.31 -10.74 3.77
CA VAL A 73 4.00 -11.47 2.69
C VAL A 73 3.24 -11.35 1.37
N GLU A 74 1.91 -11.47 1.38
CA GLU A 74 1.08 -11.31 0.19
C GLU A 74 1.20 -9.90 -0.40
N VAL A 75 1.10 -8.87 0.46
CA VAL A 75 1.28 -7.47 0.06
C VAL A 75 2.68 -7.27 -0.52
N GLN A 76 3.71 -7.81 0.11
CA GLN A 76 5.09 -7.71 -0.40
C GLN A 76 5.25 -8.39 -1.76
N ASN A 77 4.68 -9.58 -1.95
CA ASN A 77 4.75 -10.31 -3.22
C ASN A 77 4.06 -9.54 -4.35
N ARG A 78 2.90 -8.96 -4.07
CA ARG A 78 2.17 -8.09 -5.00
C ARG A 78 2.92 -6.81 -5.30
N LEU A 79 3.50 -6.18 -4.27
CA LEU A 79 4.28 -4.96 -4.44
C LEU A 79 5.47 -5.18 -5.38
N LYS A 80 6.17 -6.31 -5.24
CA LYS A 80 7.25 -6.71 -6.16
C LYS A 80 6.77 -6.94 -7.59
N ALA A 81 5.56 -7.47 -7.78
CA ALA A 81 4.99 -7.69 -9.12
C ALA A 81 4.64 -6.38 -9.84
N VAL A 82 4.23 -5.35 -9.09
CA VAL A 82 3.88 -4.04 -9.65
C VAL A 82 5.05 -3.07 -9.72
N GLU A 83 6.12 -3.29 -8.94
CA GLU A 83 7.31 -2.45 -8.89
C GLU A 83 7.85 -2.06 -10.27
N PRO A 84 7.99 -2.96 -11.28
CA PRO A 84 8.48 -2.59 -12.61
C PRO A 84 7.62 -1.58 -13.38
N ARG A 85 6.35 -1.41 -12.97
CA ARG A 85 5.39 -0.47 -13.57
C ARG A 85 5.46 0.92 -12.93
N LEU A 86 6.17 1.06 -11.82
CA LEU A 86 6.35 2.32 -11.12
C LEU A 86 7.45 3.17 -11.79
N PRO A 87 7.38 4.51 -11.66
CA PRO A 87 8.44 5.41 -12.10
C PRO A 87 9.81 5.01 -11.53
N GLU A 88 10.87 5.26 -12.29
CA GLU A 88 12.24 4.89 -11.89
C GLU A 88 12.68 5.56 -10.58
N SER A 89 12.31 6.82 -10.36
CA SER A 89 12.55 7.55 -9.10
C SER A 89 11.96 6.83 -7.89
N VAL A 90 10.72 6.34 -8.02
CA VAL A 90 10.01 5.62 -6.95
C VAL A 90 10.67 4.27 -6.68
N ARG A 91 11.03 3.53 -7.73
CA ARG A 91 11.77 2.26 -7.58
C ARG A 91 13.13 2.46 -6.91
N ARG A 92 13.82 3.54 -7.25
CA ARG A 92 15.16 3.86 -6.72
C ARG A 92 15.11 4.27 -5.24
N ASP A 93 14.12 5.07 -4.85
CA ASP A 93 13.94 5.50 -3.45
C ASP A 93 13.29 4.39 -2.59
N GLY A 94 12.68 3.41 -3.24
CA GLY A 94 12.06 2.25 -2.62
C GLY A 94 10.60 2.50 -2.23
N VAL A 95 9.88 1.39 -2.09
CA VAL A 95 8.51 1.35 -1.55
C VAL A 95 8.56 0.49 -0.30
N ARG A 96 7.99 0.98 0.81
CA ARG A 96 8.12 0.35 2.14
C ARG A 96 6.80 0.14 2.83
#